data_AF-A0A1U7CI82-F1
#
_entry.id   AF-A0A1U7CI82-F1
#
_cell.length_a   1.000
_cell.length_b   1.000
_cell.length_c   1.000
_cell.angle_alpha   90.00
_cell.angle_beta   90.00
_cell.angle_gamma   90.00
#
_symmetry.space_group_name_H-M   'P 1'
#
loop_
_entity.id
_entity.type
_entity.pdbx_description
1 polymer ?
#
loop_
_entity_poly.entity_id
_entity_poly.type
_entity_poly.pdbx_seq_one_letter_code
_entity_poly.pdbx_strand_id
1 'polypeptide(L)'
;MDRDNQKHIDSSPARRVDWRGADLRGVSMSGVNLSGIDFRGADLRGVSFARSDMSLCDLRGAQIQGANFQDASLYGAKMQGCEAAGADFRGCDMRQANLGGAYLDGAAMPAPPSLSDIADARSSPPEPGQGRELEKEMGISK
;
A
#
# COMPACT_ATOMS: atom_id res chain seq x y z
N MET A 1 -14.15 41.14 -36.72
CA MET A 1 -15.32 40.89 -35.87
C MET A 1 -15.93 39.64 -36.50
N ASP A 2 -15.70 38.41 -36.03
CA ASP A 2 -15.51 37.98 -34.64
C ASP A 2 -14.53 36.78 -34.56
N ARG A 3 -13.55 36.94 -33.66
CA ARG A 3 -12.75 35.86 -33.10
C ARG A 3 -13.59 35.22 -31.99
N ASP A 4 -13.18 34.04 -31.54
CA ASP A 4 -13.61 33.42 -30.28
C ASP A 4 -14.86 32.51 -30.38
N ASN A 5 -14.72 31.42 -31.13
CA ASN A 5 -15.43 30.17 -30.83
C ASN A 5 -14.45 29.08 -30.38
N GLN A 6 -13.52 29.45 -29.49
CA GLN A 6 -12.73 28.49 -28.74
C GLN A 6 -13.65 27.96 -27.65
N LYS A 7 -14.19 26.75 -27.85
CA LYS A 7 -14.93 26.01 -26.83
C LYS A 7 -14.08 26.00 -25.56
N HIS A 8 -14.54 26.75 -24.56
CA HIS A 8 -14.00 26.71 -23.22
C HIS A 8 -13.97 25.25 -22.77
N ILE A 9 -12.76 24.70 -22.64
CA ILE A 9 -12.55 23.49 -21.86
C ILE A 9 -12.77 23.96 -20.42
N ASP A 10 -14.01 23.86 -19.96
CA ASP A 10 -14.36 24.14 -18.59
C ASP A 10 -13.42 23.29 -17.72
N SER A 11 -12.68 23.97 -16.85
CA SER A 11 -11.73 23.40 -15.91
C SER A 11 -12.48 22.65 -14.82
N SER A 12 -13.26 21.65 -15.20
CA SER A 12 -13.87 20.72 -14.26
C SER A 12 -12.71 20.08 -13.50
N PRO A 13 -12.58 20.32 -12.18
CA PRO A 13 -11.57 19.64 -11.40
C PRO A 13 -11.80 18.15 -11.60
N ALA A 14 -10.78 17.42 -12.08
CA ALA A 14 -10.86 15.98 -12.25
C ALA A 14 -11.43 15.41 -10.94
N ARG A 15 -12.68 14.92 -11.00
CA ARG A 15 -13.39 14.47 -9.80
C ARG A 15 -12.58 13.30 -9.26
N ARG A 16 -11.93 13.49 -8.10
CA ARG A 16 -11.17 12.42 -7.43
C ARG A 16 -12.08 11.20 -7.37
N VAL A 17 -11.63 10.11 -7.98
CA VAL A 17 -12.35 8.84 -7.95
C VAL A 17 -12.33 8.35 -6.51
N ASP A 18 -13.50 8.07 -5.96
CA ASP A 18 -13.65 7.49 -4.63
C ASP A 18 -13.66 5.97 -4.76
N TRP A 19 -12.64 5.32 -4.19
CA TRP A 19 -12.47 3.86 -4.24
C TRP A 19 -12.93 3.17 -2.94
N ARG A 20 -13.41 3.94 -1.96
CA ARG A 20 -13.89 3.39 -0.68
C ARG A 20 -15.18 2.62 -0.90
N GLY A 21 -15.27 1.40 -0.37
CA GLY A 21 -16.44 0.55 -0.55
C GLY A 21 -16.73 0.15 -2.01
N ALA A 22 -15.80 0.41 -2.93
CA ALA A 22 -16.01 0.07 -4.34
C ALA A 22 -16.05 -1.45 -4.53
N ASP A 23 -16.91 -1.92 -5.43
CA ASP A 23 -16.93 -3.30 -5.89
C ASP A 23 -16.04 -3.43 -7.12
N LEU A 24 -14.90 -4.11 -6.95
CA LEU A 24 -13.90 -4.33 -7.99
C LEU A 24 -13.64 -5.81 -8.21
N ARG A 25 -14.54 -6.69 -7.77
CA ARG A 25 -14.32 -8.14 -7.79
C ARG A 25 -13.91 -8.66 -9.17
N GLY A 26 -12.87 -9.49 -9.18
CA GLY A 26 -12.35 -10.12 -10.40
C GLY A 26 -11.71 -9.18 -11.43
N VAL A 27 -11.55 -7.89 -11.12
CA VAL A 27 -10.81 -6.96 -11.99
C VAL A 27 -9.33 -7.31 -11.98
N SER A 28 -8.66 -7.12 -13.12
CA SER A 28 -7.19 -7.12 -13.19
C SER A 28 -6.68 -5.69 -13.11
N MET A 29 -5.84 -5.44 -12.10
CA MET A 29 -5.09 -4.20 -11.90
C MET A 29 -3.58 -4.48 -11.89
N SER A 30 -3.14 -5.55 -12.55
CA SER A 30 -1.74 -5.99 -12.52
C SER A 30 -0.81 -4.94 -13.14
N GLY A 31 0.31 -4.65 -12.47
CA GLY A 31 1.32 -3.69 -12.93
C GLY A 31 0.90 -2.22 -12.83
N VAL A 32 -0.22 -1.91 -12.16
CA VAL A 32 -0.73 -0.54 -12.03
C VAL A 32 -0.04 0.17 -10.85
N ASN A 33 0.21 1.48 -10.98
CA ASN A 33 0.56 2.31 -9.84
C ASN A 33 -0.72 2.78 -9.13
N LEU A 34 -0.93 2.24 -7.94
CA LEU A 34 -2.05 2.51 -7.04
C LEU A 34 -1.58 3.15 -5.73
N SER A 35 -0.33 3.61 -5.65
CA SER A 35 0.26 4.08 -4.39
C SER A 35 -0.59 5.17 -3.73
N GLY A 36 -0.80 5.02 -2.41
CA GLY A 36 -1.54 5.98 -1.58
C GLY A 36 -3.05 6.01 -1.82
N ILE A 37 -3.62 5.11 -2.62
CA ILE A 37 -5.08 5.05 -2.83
C ILE A 37 -5.78 4.56 -1.56
N ASP A 38 -6.97 5.13 -1.34
CA ASP A 38 -7.86 4.79 -0.24
C ASP A 38 -8.90 3.76 -0.70
N PHE A 39 -8.65 2.49 -0.36
CA PHE A 39 -9.50 1.33 -0.63
C PHE A 39 -10.28 0.86 0.62
N ARG A 40 -10.48 1.74 1.61
CA ARG A 40 -11.16 1.35 2.86
C ARG A 40 -12.53 0.74 2.59
N GLY A 41 -12.76 -0.44 3.16
CA GLY A 41 -14.00 -1.19 2.99
C GLY A 41 -14.31 -1.66 1.56
N ALA A 42 -13.39 -1.52 0.60
CA ALA A 42 -13.61 -1.95 -0.77
C ALA A 42 -13.71 -3.48 -0.87
N ASP A 43 -14.51 -3.94 -1.83
CA ASP A 43 -14.62 -5.34 -2.20
C ASP A 43 -13.67 -5.65 -3.37
N LEU A 44 -12.53 -6.20 -3.01
CA LEU A 44 -11.40 -6.52 -3.88
C LEU A 44 -11.21 -8.04 -4.02
N ARG A 45 -12.26 -8.83 -3.74
CA ARG A 45 -12.17 -10.29 -3.76
C ARG A 45 -11.79 -10.78 -5.15
N GLY A 46 -10.78 -11.64 -5.21
CA GLY A 46 -10.25 -12.20 -6.46
C GLY A 46 -9.60 -11.19 -7.41
N VAL A 47 -9.34 -9.96 -6.99
CA VAL A 47 -8.64 -8.97 -7.82
C VAL A 47 -7.19 -9.39 -8.03
N SER A 48 -6.66 -9.17 -9.24
CA SER A 48 -5.22 -9.32 -9.48
C SER A 48 -4.51 -7.98 -9.38
N PHE A 49 -3.70 -7.83 -8.34
CA PHE A 49 -2.74 -6.75 -8.12
C PHE A 49 -1.30 -7.19 -8.41
N ALA A 50 -1.09 -8.31 -9.11
CA ALA A 50 0.25 -8.83 -9.38
C ALA A 50 1.16 -7.74 -9.98
N ARG A 51 2.38 -7.58 -9.42
CA ARG A 51 3.39 -6.58 -9.84
C ARG A 51 2.96 -5.12 -9.73
N SER A 52 1.90 -4.82 -8.98
CA SER A 52 1.40 -3.45 -8.82
C SER A 52 2.13 -2.73 -7.71
N ASP A 53 2.20 -1.40 -7.80
CA ASP A 53 2.63 -0.58 -6.68
C ASP A 53 1.41 -0.15 -5.86
N MET A 54 1.27 -0.71 -4.66
CA MET A 54 0.23 -0.38 -3.69
C MET A 54 0.85 0.18 -2.40
N SER A 55 2.04 0.75 -2.51
CA SER A 55 2.75 1.34 -1.37
C SER A 55 1.89 2.44 -0.74
N LEU A 56 1.84 2.48 0.59
CA LEU A 56 1.09 3.46 1.38
C LEU A 56 -0.44 3.46 1.19
N CYS A 57 -1.01 2.45 0.52
CA CYS A 57 -2.45 2.31 0.38
C CYS A 57 -3.16 2.13 1.73
N ASP A 58 -4.43 2.54 1.77
CA ASP A 58 -5.32 2.29 2.90
C ASP A 58 -6.34 1.20 2.56
N LEU A 59 -6.11 -0.01 3.05
CA LEU A 59 -6.91 -1.22 2.87
C LEU A 59 -7.67 -1.59 4.16
N ARG A 60 -7.86 -0.65 5.10
CA ARG A 60 -8.54 -0.97 6.37
C ARG A 60 -9.96 -1.45 6.14
N GLY A 61 -10.28 -2.62 6.70
CA GLY A 61 -11.58 -3.28 6.52
C GLY A 61 -11.90 -3.72 5.10
N ALA A 62 -10.94 -3.71 4.17
CA ALA A 62 -11.17 -4.17 2.79
C ALA A 62 -11.33 -5.70 2.73
N GLN A 63 -12.13 -6.18 1.78
CA GLN A 63 -12.30 -7.61 1.47
C GLN A 63 -11.35 -7.98 0.32
N ILE A 64 -10.24 -8.67 0.62
CA ILE A 64 -9.20 -9.07 -0.34
C ILE A 64 -9.07 -10.60 -0.43
N GLN A 65 -10.11 -11.35 -0.10
CA GLN A 65 -10.08 -12.82 -0.15
C GLN A 65 -9.75 -13.32 -1.56
N GLY A 66 -8.81 -14.26 -1.65
CA GLY A 66 -8.36 -14.81 -2.93
C GLY A 66 -7.71 -13.82 -3.89
N ALA A 67 -7.42 -12.58 -3.46
CA ALA A 67 -6.75 -11.60 -4.31
C ALA A 67 -5.28 -11.99 -4.53
N ASN A 68 -4.75 -11.66 -5.70
CA ASN A 68 -3.37 -11.95 -6.09
C ASN A 68 -2.50 -10.69 -5.95
N PHE A 69 -1.57 -10.69 -5.01
CA PHE A 69 -0.56 -9.65 -4.77
C PHE A 69 0.86 -10.13 -5.12
N GLN A 70 1.01 -11.14 -5.97
CA GLN A 70 2.32 -11.69 -6.31
C GLN A 70 3.22 -10.59 -6.89
N ASP A 71 4.44 -10.50 -6.34
CA ASP A 71 5.45 -9.49 -6.72
C ASP A 71 4.96 -8.02 -6.62
N ALA A 72 3.89 -7.74 -5.87
CA ALA A 72 3.40 -6.38 -5.65
C ALA A 72 4.21 -5.66 -4.55
N SER A 73 4.06 -4.33 -4.45
CA SER A 73 4.53 -3.56 -3.30
C SER A 73 3.35 -3.17 -2.42
N LEU A 74 3.36 -3.60 -1.16
CA LEU A 74 2.48 -3.15 -0.08
C LEU A 74 3.27 -2.40 1.00
N TYR A 75 4.41 -1.81 0.62
CA TYR A 75 5.29 -1.09 1.54
C TYR A 75 4.50 -0.01 2.31
N GLY A 76 4.52 -0.07 3.64
CA GLY A 76 3.83 0.89 4.50
C GLY A 76 2.29 0.89 4.38
N ALA A 77 1.69 -0.12 3.74
CA ALA A 77 0.23 -0.18 3.57
C ALA A 77 -0.49 -0.37 4.91
N LYS A 78 -1.69 0.21 5.03
CA LYS A 78 -2.56 0.07 6.20
C LYS A 78 -3.59 -1.01 5.92
N MET A 79 -3.44 -2.17 6.55
CA MET A 79 -4.25 -3.38 6.27
C MET A 79 -5.02 -3.86 7.51
N GLN A 80 -5.26 -2.96 8.48
CA GLN A 80 -5.89 -3.35 9.73
C GLN A 80 -7.33 -3.82 9.50
N GLY A 81 -7.68 -4.98 10.06
CA GLY A 81 -9.01 -5.56 9.95
C GLY A 81 -9.41 -6.00 8.53
N CYS A 82 -8.47 -6.10 7.57
CA CYS A 82 -8.82 -6.60 6.24
C CYS A 82 -9.12 -8.11 6.27
N GLU A 83 -9.95 -8.57 5.33
CA GLU A 83 -10.27 -9.97 5.15
C GLU A 83 -9.44 -10.54 4.01
N ALA A 84 -8.34 -11.22 4.33
CA ALA A 84 -7.31 -11.66 3.38
C ALA A 84 -7.21 -13.19 3.25
N ALA A 85 -8.29 -13.90 3.58
CA ALA A 85 -8.30 -15.35 3.51
C ALA A 85 -7.98 -15.85 2.09
N GLY A 86 -6.99 -16.74 1.98
CA GLY A 86 -6.54 -17.29 0.68
C GLY A 86 -5.89 -16.29 -0.28
N ALA A 87 -5.57 -15.07 0.16
CA ALA A 87 -4.85 -14.10 -0.68
C ALA A 87 -3.40 -14.56 -0.92
N ASP A 88 -2.84 -14.22 -2.09
CA ASP A 88 -1.48 -14.60 -2.47
C ASP A 88 -0.52 -13.41 -2.40
N PHE A 89 0.33 -13.39 -1.38
CA PHE A 89 1.35 -12.37 -1.14
C PHE A 89 2.77 -12.84 -1.49
N ARG A 90 2.95 -13.94 -2.22
CA ARG A 90 4.29 -14.45 -2.55
C ARG A 90 5.09 -13.42 -3.36
N GLY A 91 6.30 -13.10 -2.90
CA GLY A 91 7.14 -12.08 -3.53
C GLY A 91 6.68 -10.64 -3.26
N CYS A 92 5.59 -10.43 -2.52
CA CYS A 92 5.11 -9.10 -2.18
C CYS A 92 6.03 -8.44 -1.15
N ASP A 93 6.40 -7.18 -1.37
CA ASP A 93 7.05 -6.38 -0.33
C ASP A 93 6.00 -5.88 0.67
N MET A 94 6.01 -6.44 1.88
CA MET A 94 5.12 -6.03 2.97
C MET A 94 5.87 -5.32 4.10
N ARG A 95 7.09 -4.82 3.86
CA ARG A 95 7.84 -4.07 4.87
C ARG A 95 7.02 -2.85 5.32
N GLN A 96 7.01 -2.61 6.63
CA GLN A 96 6.22 -1.56 7.28
C GLN A 96 4.68 -1.66 7.11
N ALA A 97 4.16 -2.70 6.46
CA ALA A 97 2.72 -2.89 6.38
C ALA A 97 2.13 -3.16 7.78
N ASN A 98 0.97 -2.57 8.07
CA ASN A 98 0.28 -2.78 9.34
C ASN A 98 -0.89 -3.74 9.16
N LEU A 99 -0.70 -4.98 9.62
CA LEU A 99 -1.66 -6.10 9.54
C LEU A 99 -2.47 -6.28 10.83
N GLY A 100 -2.56 -5.26 11.70
CA GLY A 100 -3.25 -5.36 12.99
C GLY A 100 -4.71 -5.83 12.83
N GLY A 101 -5.03 -7.02 13.33
CA GLY A 101 -6.37 -7.60 13.22
C GLY A 101 -6.77 -8.08 11.82
N ALA A 102 -5.82 -8.19 10.87
CA ALA A 102 -6.09 -8.78 9.56
C ALA A 102 -6.39 -10.28 9.67
N TYR A 103 -7.34 -10.77 8.87
CA TYR A 103 -7.72 -12.18 8.79
C TYR A 103 -6.96 -12.85 7.65
N LEU A 104 -5.88 -13.56 7.98
CA LEU A 104 -4.91 -14.12 7.01
C LEU A 104 -5.03 -15.64 6.83
N ASP A 105 -6.18 -16.23 7.15
CA ASP A 105 -6.35 -17.68 7.10
C ASP A 105 -6.12 -18.24 5.68
N GLY A 106 -5.21 -19.20 5.56
CA GLY A 106 -4.81 -19.76 4.26
C GLY A 106 -4.12 -18.79 3.30
N ALA A 107 -3.75 -17.57 3.73
CA ALA A 107 -3.02 -16.64 2.86
C ALA A 107 -1.60 -17.15 2.58
N ALA A 108 -1.16 -17.06 1.32
CA ALA A 108 0.18 -17.45 0.93
C ALA A 108 1.15 -16.27 1.19
N MET A 109 1.85 -16.32 2.32
CA MET A 109 2.73 -15.22 2.75
C MET A 109 4.03 -15.12 1.94
N PRO A 110 4.66 -13.94 1.88
CA PRO A 110 6.00 -13.80 1.33
C PRO A 110 6.98 -14.72 2.07
N ALA A 111 8.01 -15.20 1.36
CA ALA A 111 9.11 -15.87 2.03
C ALA A 111 9.75 -14.92 3.06
N PRO A 112 10.22 -15.42 4.21
CA PRO A 112 10.98 -14.58 5.13
C PRO A 112 12.17 -13.96 4.40
N PRO A 113 12.61 -12.75 4.80
CA PRO A 113 13.79 -12.13 4.20
C PRO A 113 14.98 -13.08 4.29
N SER A 114 15.75 -13.17 3.21
CA SER A 114 16.96 -13.99 3.17
C SER A 114 18.05 -13.39 4.08
N LEU A 115 19.04 -14.20 4.47
CA LEU A 115 20.17 -13.71 5.27
C LEU A 115 20.94 -12.59 4.56
N SER A 116 20.99 -12.61 3.23
CA SER A 116 21.52 -11.52 2.40
C SER A 116 20.72 -10.23 2.57
N ASP A 117 19.38 -10.30 2.51
CA ASP A 117 18.52 -9.12 2.64
C ASP A 117 18.69 -8.46 4.01
N ILE A 118 18.92 -9.26 5.06
CA ILE A 118 19.16 -8.77 6.43
C ILE A 118 20.54 -8.13 6.55
N ALA A 119 21.56 -8.66 5.88
CA ALA A 119 22.91 -8.11 5.89
C ALA A 119 22.95 -6.72 5.24
N ASP A 120 22.23 -6.53 4.13
CA ASP A 120 22.12 -5.25 3.41
C ASP A 120 21.38 -4.17 4.22
N ALA A 121 20.40 -4.58 5.04
CA ALA A 121 19.73 -3.67 5.96
C ALA A 121 20.64 -3.16 7.09
N ARG A 122 21.67 -3.93 7.48
CA ARG A 122 22.65 -3.54 8.51
C ARG A 122 23.80 -2.70 7.96
N SER A 123 24.09 -2.80 6.68
CA SER A 123 25.13 -2.02 5.99
C SER A 123 24.60 -0.67 5.46
N SER A 124 23.28 -0.51 5.33
CA SER A 124 22.67 0.78 5.02
C SER A 124 22.85 1.75 6.20
N PRO A 125 23.57 2.87 6.05
CA PRO A 125 23.73 3.85 7.12
C PRO A 125 22.35 4.41 7.53
N PRO A 126 22.14 4.75 8.82
CA PRO A 126 20.89 5.37 9.24
C PRO A 126 20.66 6.64 8.43
N GLU A 127 19.48 6.73 7.79
CA GLU A 127 19.04 7.92 7.05
C GLU A 127 19.26 9.18 7.92
N PRO A 128 20.02 10.18 7.47
CA PRO A 128 20.24 11.40 8.24
C PRO A 128 18.93 12.16 8.36
N GLY A 129 18.27 12.09 9.52
CA GLY A 129 17.09 12.90 9.80
C GLY A 129 16.04 12.32 10.75
N GLN A 130 16.16 11.07 11.20
CA GLN A 130 15.20 10.49 12.15
C GLN A 130 15.79 10.38 13.56
N GLY A 131 15.63 11.46 14.33
CA GLY A 131 15.37 11.42 15.77
C GLY A 131 16.45 10.87 16.71
N ARG A 132 17.53 11.65 16.94
CA ARG A 132 18.17 11.70 18.27
C ARG A 132 17.76 13.01 18.95
N GLU A 133 16.57 13.00 19.53
CA GLU A 133 16.09 14.07 20.42
C GLU A 133 15.72 13.46 21.77
N LEU A 134 16.70 12.90 22.49
CA LEU A 134 16.52 12.47 23.90
C LEU A 134 17.76 12.66 24.80
N GLU A 135 18.87 13.25 24.34
CA GLU A 135 20.08 13.39 25.19
C GLU A 135 20.35 14.82 25.70
N LYS A 136 19.51 15.81 25.39
CA LYS A 136 19.66 17.18 25.92
C LYS A 136 18.75 17.53 27.12
N GLU A 137 17.83 16.66 27.52
CA GLU A 137 16.91 16.92 28.66
C GLU A 137 17.25 16.22 29.98
N MET A 138 18.30 15.38 30.03
CA MET A 138 18.67 14.69 31.27
C MET A 138 19.65 15.45 32.19
N GLY A 139 20.03 16.68 31.87
CA GLY A 139 20.64 17.59 32.86
C GLY A 139 21.84 17.06 33.65
N ILE A 140 22.70 16.21 33.07
CA ILE A 140 23.97 15.82 33.71
C ILE A 140 25.10 16.67 33.10
N SER A 141 25.21 17.90 33.61
CA SER A 141 26.48 18.63 33.54
C SER A 141 27.53 17.92 34.40
N LYS A 142 28.78 17.89 33.92
CA LYS A 142 29.96 17.64 34.76
C LYS A 142 30.08 18.69 35.86
#